data_AF-A0A534KWZ0-F1
#
_entry.id   AF-A0A534KWZ0-F1
#
_cell.length_a   1.000
_cell.length_b   1.000
_cell.length_c   1.000
_cell.angle_alpha   90.00
_cell.angle_beta   90.00
_cell.angle_gamma   90.00
#
_symmetry.space_group_name_H-M   'P 1'
#
loop_
_entity.id
_entity.type
_entity.pdbx_description
1 polymer ?
#
loop_
_entity_poly.entity_id
_entity_poly.type
_entity_poly.pdbx_seq_one_letter_code
_entity_poly.pdbx_strand_id
1 'polypeptide(L)'
;MTREEHAKFLAQCKEFVLGMNRLEQTITKIDARLTKDEQRSAFKEVFEWLGTTTEVPPNSYTREWARELLAAIGAMAQYDKYEGSPDSYIL
;
A
#
# COMPACT_ATOMS: atom_id res chain seq x y z
N MET A 1 21.38 9.11 20.80
CA MET A 1 20.99 7.75 20.42
C MET A 1 22.04 6.79 20.96
N THR A 2 21.65 5.88 21.85
CA THR A 2 22.53 4.82 22.37
C THR A 2 22.82 3.80 21.28
N ARG A 3 23.81 2.91 21.50
CA ARG A 3 24.12 1.81 20.57
C ARG A 3 22.91 0.89 20.36
N GLU A 4 22.11 0.68 21.40
CA GLU A 4 20.89 -0.14 21.34
C GLU A 4 19.78 0.55 20.54
N GLU A 5 19.54 1.84 20.79
CA GLU A 5 18.56 2.63 20.03
C GLU A 5 18.93 2.70 18.54
N HIS A 6 20.23 2.82 18.24
CA HIS A 6 20.73 2.80 16.86
C HIS A 6 20.45 1.46 16.18
N ALA A 7 20.73 0.35 16.87
CA ALA A 7 20.48 -0.99 16.33
C ALA A 7 18.97 -1.23 16.08
N LYS A 8 18.12 -0.77 17.01
CA LYS A 8 16.65 -0.84 16.87
C LYS A 8 16.16 -0.04 15.67
N PHE A 9 16.61 1.20 15.51
CA PHE A 9 16.26 2.04 14.36
C PHE A 9 16.67 1.38 13.04
N LEU A 10 17.92 0.89 12.95
CA LEU A 10 18.40 0.19 11.76
C LEU A 10 17.60 -1.08 11.45
N ALA A 11 17.20 -1.84 12.47
CA ALA A 11 16.37 -3.03 12.28
C ALA A 11 15.01 -2.67 11.70
N GLN A 12 14.34 -1.64 12.26
CA GLN A 12 13.04 -1.17 11.78
C GLN A 12 13.10 -0.70 10.32
N CYS A 13 14.14 0.06 9.94
CA CYS A 13 14.33 0.50 8.57
C CYS A 13 14.55 -0.67 7.60
N LYS A 14 15.32 -1.69 8.01
CA LYS A 14 15.53 -2.90 7.19
C LYS A 14 14.24 -3.71 7.04
N GLU A 15 13.48 -3.86 8.11
CA GLU A 15 12.18 -4.55 8.09
C GLU A 15 11.20 -3.87 7.16
N PHE A 16 11.15 -2.53 7.17
CA PHE A 16 10.35 -1.74 6.25
C PHE A 16 10.71 -2.03 4.78
N VAL A 17 12.00 -1.93 4.42
CA VAL A 17 12.47 -2.21 3.05
C VAL A 17 12.15 -3.64 2.61
N LEU A 18 12.36 -4.62 3.50
CA LEU A 18 12.03 -6.02 3.21
C LEU A 18 10.52 -6.23 3.05
N GLY A 19 9.70 -5.50 3.81
CA GLY A 19 8.25 -5.46 3.67
C GLY A 19 7.83 -4.93 2.30
N MET A 20 8.43 -3.82 1.86
CA MET A 20 8.18 -3.25 0.53
C MET A 20 8.52 -4.23 -0.60
N ASN A 21 9.68 -4.88 -0.55
CA ASN A 21 10.08 -5.87 -1.57
C ASN A 21 9.11 -7.06 -1.64
N ARG A 22 8.61 -7.57 -0.49
CA ARG A 22 7.59 -8.64 -0.50
C ARG A 22 6.28 -8.18 -1.12
N LEU A 23 5.89 -6.93 -0.84
CA LEU A 23 4.66 -6.34 -1.37
C LEU A 23 4.77 -6.15 -2.89
N GLU A 24 5.88 -5.62 -3.39
CA GLU A 24 6.20 -5.49 -4.83
C GLU A 24 6.08 -6.84 -5.55
N GLN A 25 6.71 -7.89 -5.02
CA GLN A 25 6.65 -9.25 -5.58
C GLN A 25 5.23 -9.84 -5.61
N THR A 26 4.35 -9.38 -4.71
CA THR A 26 2.95 -9.81 -4.65
C THR A 26 2.11 -9.03 -5.64
N ILE A 27 2.27 -7.71 -5.71
CA ILE A 27 1.58 -6.80 -6.64
C ILE A 27 1.89 -7.16 -8.08
N THR A 28 3.16 -7.41 -8.43
CA THR A 28 3.56 -7.82 -9.79
C THR A 28 2.88 -9.11 -10.27
N LYS A 29 2.30 -9.90 -9.36
CA LYS A 29 1.58 -11.14 -9.64
C LYS A 29 0.08 -11.03 -9.38
N ILE A 30 -0.40 -9.88 -8.94
CA ILE A 30 -1.79 -9.70 -8.50
C ILE A 30 -2.75 -9.80 -9.66
N ASP A 31 -2.32 -9.44 -10.87
CA ASP A 31 -3.14 -9.52 -12.07
C ASP A 31 -3.39 -10.94 -12.57
N ALA A 32 -2.42 -11.83 -12.37
CA ALA A 32 -2.56 -13.24 -12.71
C ALA A 32 -3.40 -14.02 -11.68
N ARG A 33 -3.70 -13.41 -10.51
CA ARG A 33 -4.33 -14.09 -9.37
C ARG A 33 -5.70 -13.56 -9.03
N LEU A 34 -5.95 -12.27 -9.27
CA LEU A 34 -7.18 -11.59 -8.90
C LEU A 34 -7.78 -10.85 -10.11
N THR A 35 -9.10 -10.91 -10.20
CA THR A 35 -9.90 -10.04 -11.05
C THR A 35 -9.82 -8.59 -10.59
N LYS A 36 -10.22 -7.65 -11.46
CA LYS A 36 -10.23 -6.21 -11.14
C LYS A 36 -11.10 -5.89 -9.91
N ASP A 37 -12.25 -6.56 -9.79
CA ASP A 37 -13.16 -6.37 -8.65
C ASP A 37 -12.60 -6.93 -7.35
N GLU A 38 -11.95 -8.10 -7.39
CA GLU A 38 -11.27 -8.67 -6.21
C GLU A 38 -10.11 -7.78 -5.75
N GLN A 39 -9.33 -7.22 -6.68
CA GLN A 39 -8.29 -6.25 -6.35
C GLN A 39 -8.87 -5.01 -5.69
N ARG A 40 -9.94 -4.43 -6.27
CA ARG A 40 -10.62 -3.26 -5.69
C ARG A 40 -11.16 -3.56 -4.30
N SER A 41 -11.73 -4.75 -4.09
CA SER A 41 -12.21 -5.19 -2.78
C SER A 41 -11.07 -5.33 -1.77
N ALA A 42 -9.95 -5.93 -2.16
CA ALA A 42 -8.79 -6.10 -1.30
C ALA A 42 -8.20 -4.75 -0.85
N PHE A 43 -8.03 -3.79 -1.76
CA PHE A 43 -7.57 -2.45 -1.39
C PHE A 43 -8.58 -1.71 -0.50
N LYS A 44 -9.89 -1.85 -0.79
CA LYS A 44 -10.94 -1.27 0.05
C LYS A 44 -10.86 -1.79 1.49
N GLU A 45 -10.72 -3.10 1.68
CA GLU A 45 -10.58 -3.72 3.00
C GLU A 45 -9.35 -3.19 3.76
N VAL A 46 -8.21 -3.02 3.07
CA VAL A 46 -7.00 -2.42 3.66
C VAL A 46 -7.25 -0.97 4.09
N PHE A 47 -7.91 -0.15 3.28
CA PHE A 47 -8.21 1.24 3.64
C PHE A 47 -9.24 1.36 4.77
N GLU A 48 -10.24 0.47 4.81
CA GLU A 48 -11.20 0.39 5.92
C GLU A 48 -10.49 0.02 7.23
N TRP A 49 -9.64 -1.02 7.21
CA TRP A 49 -8.81 -1.39 8.35
C TRP A 49 -7.90 -0.23 8.80
N LEU A 50 -7.24 0.46 7.85
CA LEU A 50 -6.39 1.60 8.16
C LEU A 50 -7.20 2.75 8.79
N GLY A 51 -8.49 2.87 8.49
CA GLY A 51 -9.41 3.81 9.14
C GLY A 51 -9.76 3.42 10.57
N THR A 52 -9.95 2.13 10.85
CA THR A 52 -10.50 1.63 12.11
C THR A 52 -9.49 1.07 13.10
N THR A 53 -8.27 0.75 12.67
CA THR A 53 -7.24 0.15 13.54
C THR A 53 -6.94 1.02 14.75
N THR A 54 -6.77 0.42 15.92
CA THR A 54 -6.38 1.13 17.16
C THR A 54 -4.87 1.12 17.39
N GLU A 55 -4.13 0.33 16.61
CA GLU A 55 -2.68 0.17 16.72
C GLU A 55 -1.91 1.42 16.25
N VAL A 56 -2.52 2.17 15.33
CA VAL A 56 -1.96 3.43 14.80
C VAL A 56 -2.83 4.58 15.30
N PRO A 57 -2.28 5.63 15.94
CA PRO A 57 -3.10 6.75 16.39
C PRO A 57 -3.88 7.42 15.23
N PRO A 58 -5.13 7.90 15.43
CA PRO A 58 -5.97 8.47 14.37
C PRO A 58 -5.35 9.66 13.63
N ASN A 59 -4.54 10.47 14.33
CA ASN A 59 -3.92 11.69 13.80
C ASN A 59 -2.41 11.52 13.58
N SER A 60 -1.91 10.30 13.41
CA SER A 60 -0.49 10.08 13.15
C SER A 60 -0.17 10.27 11.66
N TYR A 61 1.01 10.83 11.39
CA TYR A 61 1.58 10.87 10.04
C TYR A 61 1.72 9.47 9.42
N THR A 62 1.85 8.43 10.25
CA THR A 62 1.90 7.04 9.77
C THR A 62 0.65 6.65 8.98
N ARG A 63 -0.55 7.11 9.38
CA ARG A 63 -1.78 6.83 8.62
C ARG A 63 -1.78 7.52 7.26
N GLU A 64 -1.31 8.76 7.22
CA GLU A 64 -1.19 9.53 5.98
C GLU A 64 -0.19 8.86 5.03
N TRP A 65 1.02 8.55 5.53
CA TRP A 65 2.04 7.86 4.74
C TRP A 65 1.57 6.49 4.23
N ALA A 66 0.90 5.71 5.08
CA ALA A 66 0.35 4.42 4.68
C ALA A 66 -0.71 4.59 3.59
N ARG A 67 -1.61 5.56 3.72
CA ARG A 67 -2.64 5.83 2.73
C ARG A 67 -2.03 6.19 1.37
N GLU A 68 -1.09 7.12 1.34
CA GLU A 68 -0.43 7.56 0.10
C GLU A 68 0.35 6.42 -0.57
N LEU A 69 1.14 5.68 0.22
CA LEU A 69 1.93 4.57 -0.31
C LEU A 69 1.04 3.45 -0.88
N LEU A 70 -0.01 3.07 -0.15
CA LEU A 70 -0.94 2.03 -0.58
C LEU A 70 -1.79 2.46 -1.77
N ALA A 71 -2.15 3.75 -1.86
CA ALA A 71 -2.84 4.30 -3.03
C ALA A 71 -1.95 4.28 -4.27
N ALA A 72 -0.68 4.69 -4.16
CA ALA A 72 0.27 4.60 -5.27
C ALA A 72 0.49 3.15 -5.73
N ILE A 73 0.58 2.23 -4.78
CA ILE A 73 0.65 0.79 -5.02
C ILE A 73 -0.59 0.27 -5.75
N GLY A 74 -1.79 0.64 -5.29
CA GLY A 74 -3.04 0.24 -5.94
C GLY A 74 -3.15 0.79 -7.36
N ALA A 75 -2.72 2.04 -7.58
CA ALA A 75 -2.65 2.63 -8.89
C ALA A 75 -1.71 1.84 -9.82
N MET A 76 -0.51 1.48 -9.37
CA MET A 76 0.42 0.65 -10.15
C MET A 76 -0.16 -0.72 -10.49
N ALA A 77 -0.84 -1.37 -9.53
CA ALA A 77 -1.49 -2.66 -9.74
C ALA A 77 -2.63 -2.59 -10.77
N GLN A 78 -3.30 -1.44 -10.87
CA GLN A 78 -4.45 -1.23 -11.75
C GLN A 78 -4.08 -0.56 -13.08
N TYR A 79 -2.89 0.03 -13.19
CA TYR A 79 -2.45 0.79 -14.37
C TYR A 79 -2.35 -0.09 -15.60
N ASP A 80 -1.83 -1.32 -15.47
CA ASP A 80 -1.77 -2.30 -16.58
C ASP A 80 -3.17 -2.76 -17.02
N LYS A 81 -4.20 -2.57 -16.18
CA LYS A 81 -5.63 -2.85 -16.44
C LYS A 81 -6.46 -1.59 -16.70
N TYR A 82 -5.81 -0.43 -16.84
CA TYR A 82 -6.48 0.82 -17.15
C TYR A 82 -6.78 0.88 -18.65
N GLU A 83 -7.98 0.44 -19.03
CA GLU A 83 -8.47 0.48 -20.43
C GLU A 83 -8.87 1.90 -20.90
N GLY A 84 -8.53 2.94 -20.13
CA GLY A 84 -9.08 4.28 -20.31
C GLY A 84 -10.46 4.44 -19.67
N SER A 85 -10.87 5.69 -19.48
CA SER A 85 -12.25 6.01 -19.17
C SER A 85 -13.04 6.05 -20.50
N PRO A 86 -14.21 5.39 -20.62
CA PRO A 86 -15.12 5.63 -21.75
C PRO A 86 -15.77 7.02 -21.70
N ASP A 87 -15.48 7.81 -20.66
CA ASP A 87 -16.03 9.14 -20.45
C ASP A 87 -15.37 10.16 -21.38
N SER A 88 -16.11 10.59 -22.40
CA SER A 88 -15.67 11.49 -23.48
C SER A 88 -15.30 12.91 -23.02
N TYR A 89 -15.39 13.21 -21.73
CA TYR A 89 -15.10 14.53 -21.15
C TYR A 89 -13.70 14.66 -20.57
N ILE A 90 -12.91 13.59 -20.55
CA ILE A 90 -11.50 13.62 -20.14
C ILE A 90 -10.66 13.31 -21.39
N LEU A 91 -10.49 14.32 -22.24
CA LEU A 91 -9.52 14.36 -23.35
C LEU A 91 -8.52 15.49 -23.09
#